data_AF-A0A978TIS4-F1
#
_entry.id   AF-A0A978TIS4-F1
#
_cell.length_a   1.000
_cell.length_b   1.000
_cell.length_c   1.000
_cell.angle_alpha   90.00
_cell.angle_beta   90.00
_cell.angle_gamma   90.00
#
_symmetry.space_group_name_H-M   'P 1'
#
loop_
_entity.id
_entity.type
_entity.pdbx_description
1 polymer ?
#
loop_
_entity_poly.entity_id
_entity_poly.type
_entity_poly.pdbx_seq_one_letter_code
_entity_poly.pdbx_strand_id
1 'polypeptide(L)'
;MAPIAPPTPETESAPLTTSATRTRLVILGAAGRDFHNFNVVYRQDSQVEVVAFTAAQISGISDRTYPPSLAGPLYPQGIPIVPEAELETLCREHRINQVVFAYSDVTHDQVMHLASRALATGADFLLLGPERTMVSAQVPVIAVSAVRTGCGKSQVTRWLSQRLRQRGLRLAVIRHPMPYGDLERQRVQRFANRADLDRAQCTVEEREEYEPHLAAGNVVYAGVDYGEIVAQAAAEVDLILWDGGNNDFPLVRPDLHIGLVDSLRPGHETSHHPGEAVLRMADVVVVAKADVAPSADVQRLIATVRSLNPQAQIVRGGSPITLDQADTVRGKRVLVVEDGPTTTHGGMPYGAGYGAAIQAQAAAIVDPRPYATPEIAAVYGEYPHIGPVLPAMGYSPAQLEALRQTLNRAEVDVIVSGTPIDLGALVAVNKPIRRTRYEFADLDEPGLGALVDQFLNRLG
;
A
#
# COMPACT_ATOMS: atom_id res chain seq x y z
N MET A 1 -42.41 -66.39 -48.14
CA MET A 1 -43.06 -65.43 -47.21
C MET A 1 -42.33 -65.49 -45.87
N ALA A 2 -41.58 -64.45 -45.57
CA ALA A 2 -41.37 -63.90 -44.23
C ALA A 2 -40.74 -62.51 -44.45
N PRO A 3 -41.44 -61.39 -44.16
CA PRO A 3 -40.86 -60.06 -44.34
C PRO A 3 -39.88 -59.76 -43.20
N ILE A 4 -38.73 -59.20 -43.56
CA ILE A 4 -37.72 -58.67 -42.64
C ILE A 4 -38.29 -57.41 -41.98
N ALA A 5 -38.31 -57.37 -40.65
CA ALA A 5 -38.78 -56.23 -39.87
C ALA A 5 -37.84 -55.02 -40.05
N PRO A 6 -38.37 -53.78 -40.07
CA PRO A 6 -37.52 -52.58 -40.13
C PRO A 6 -36.81 -52.35 -38.79
N PRO A 7 -35.64 -51.69 -38.78
CA PRO A 7 -34.95 -51.35 -37.55
C PRO A 7 -35.72 -50.28 -36.76
N THR A 8 -35.74 -50.43 -35.44
CA THR A 8 -36.27 -49.45 -34.48
C THR A 8 -35.50 -48.13 -34.54
N PRO A 9 -36.15 -46.97 -34.31
CA PRO A 9 -35.47 -45.68 -34.35
C PRO A 9 -34.48 -45.56 -33.18
N GLU A 10 -33.28 -45.07 -33.50
CA GLU A 10 -32.27 -44.69 -32.51
C GLU A 10 -32.86 -43.62 -31.59
N THR A 11 -32.88 -43.90 -30.28
CA THR A 11 -33.12 -42.92 -29.25
C THR A 11 -32.02 -41.86 -29.31
N GLU A 12 -32.38 -40.63 -29.67
CA GLU A 12 -31.55 -39.43 -29.49
C GLU A 12 -31.00 -39.41 -28.06
N SER A 13 -29.69 -39.56 -27.94
CA SER A 13 -28.98 -39.29 -26.69
C SER A 13 -29.11 -37.81 -26.37
N ALA A 14 -29.84 -37.49 -25.30
CA ALA A 14 -29.86 -36.15 -24.73
C ALA A 14 -28.41 -35.67 -24.47
N PRO A 15 -28.08 -34.39 -24.71
CA PRO A 15 -26.74 -33.89 -24.45
C PRO A 15 -26.47 -33.98 -22.94
N LEU A 16 -25.48 -34.80 -22.58
CA LEU A 16 -24.87 -34.78 -21.26
C LEU A 16 -24.28 -33.37 -21.04
N THR A 17 -24.98 -32.53 -20.30
CA THR A 17 -24.39 -31.34 -19.69
C THR A 17 -23.40 -31.82 -18.64
N THR A 18 -22.17 -32.10 -19.07
CA THR A 18 -21.03 -32.21 -18.16
C THR A 18 -20.83 -30.82 -17.56
N SER A 19 -21.33 -30.64 -16.34
CA SER A 19 -20.91 -29.54 -15.48
C SER A 19 -19.39 -29.65 -15.33
N ALA A 20 -18.63 -28.91 -16.13
CA ALA A 20 -17.19 -28.81 -15.95
C ALA A 20 -16.93 -28.39 -14.50
N THR A 21 -16.17 -29.20 -13.76
CA THR A 21 -15.81 -28.88 -12.37
C THR A 21 -14.99 -27.61 -12.37
N ARG A 22 -15.50 -26.53 -11.75
CA ARG A 22 -14.79 -25.25 -11.63
C ARG A 22 -13.46 -25.44 -10.89
N THR A 23 -12.43 -24.70 -11.31
CA THR A 23 -11.15 -24.63 -10.61
C THR A 23 -11.34 -23.85 -9.30
N ARG A 24 -11.12 -24.50 -8.17
CA ARG A 24 -11.33 -23.94 -6.84
C ARG A 24 -10.08 -23.21 -6.35
N LEU A 25 -10.23 -21.97 -5.92
CA LEU A 25 -9.15 -21.08 -5.54
C LEU A 25 -9.30 -20.54 -4.12
N VAL A 26 -8.17 -20.24 -3.50
CA VAL A 26 -8.06 -19.36 -2.33
C VAL A 26 -7.12 -18.22 -2.70
N ILE A 27 -7.45 -17.00 -2.27
CA ILE A 27 -6.58 -15.83 -2.49
C ILE A 27 -5.99 -15.41 -1.13
N LEU A 28 -4.67 -15.45 -1.02
CA LEU A 28 -3.94 -15.01 0.17
C LEU A 28 -3.68 -13.50 0.11
N GLY A 29 -4.14 -12.75 1.10
CA GLY A 29 -3.87 -11.31 1.16
C GLY A 29 -4.27 -10.65 2.49
N ALA A 30 -4.25 -9.32 2.47
CA ALA A 30 -4.58 -8.48 3.62
C ALA A 30 -5.60 -7.40 3.24
N ALA A 31 -6.68 -7.79 2.55
CA ALA A 31 -7.78 -6.89 2.19
C ALA A 31 -7.32 -5.64 1.42
N GLY A 32 -6.96 -5.82 0.15
CA GLY A 32 -6.58 -4.79 -0.80
C GLY A 32 -6.29 -5.40 -2.17
N ARG A 33 -5.04 -5.83 -2.38
CA ARG A 33 -4.58 -6.46 -3.64
C ARG A 33 -5.25 -7.80 -3.93
N ASP A 34 -5.62 -8.57 -2.92
CA ASP A 34 -6.43 -9.79 -3.04
C ASP A 34 -7.81 -9.51 -3.64
N PHE A 35 -8.54 -8.51 -3.12
CA PHE A 35 -9.83 -8.07 -3.66
C PHE A 35 -9.67 -7.52 -5.08
N HIS A 36 -8.62 -6.76 -5.34
CA HIS A 36 -8.31 -6.26 -6.68
C HIS A 36 -8.08 -7.39 -7.68
N ASN A 37 -7.23 -8.37 -7.32
CA ASN A 37 -6.97 -9.55 -8.13
C ASN A 37 -8.26 -10.31 -8.42
N PHE A 38 -9.11 -10.50 -7.41
CA PHE A 38 -10.44 -11.09 -7.60
C PHE A 38 -11.27 -10.29 -8.59
N ASN A 39 -11.43 -8.98 -8.37
CA ASN A 39 -12.31 -8.11 -9.17
C ASN A 39 -11.92 -8.07 -10.66
N VAL A 40 -10.62 -8.11 -10.95
CA VAL A 40 -10.07 -7.96 -12.31
C VAL A 40 -9.92 -9.31 -13.00
N VAL A 41 -9.52 -10.37 -12.29
CA VAL A 41 -9.12 -11.64 -12.91
C VAL A 41 -10.20 -12.71 -12.79
N TYR A 42 -10.95 -12.77 -11.69
CA TYR A 42 -11.78 -13.93 -11.36
C TYR A 42 -13.27 -13.64 -11.24
N ARG A 43 -13.67 -12.39 -10.94
CA ARG A 43 -15.06 -12.01 -10.61
C ARG A 43 -16.11 -12.48 -11.62
N GLN A 44 -15.76 -12.47 -12.91
CA GLN A 44 -16.66 -12.85 -14.01
C GLN A 44 -16.32 -14.21 -14.63
N ASP A 45 -15.31 -14.91 -14.12
CA ASP A 45 -14.86 -16.19 -14.68
C ASP A 45 -15.72 -17.34 -14.15
N SER A 46 -16.58 -17.89 -15.02
CA SER A 46 -17.45 -19.01 -14.69
C SER A 46 -16.71 -20.35 -14.55
N GLN A 47 -15.45 -20.43 -15.01
CA GLN A 47 -14.62 -21.64 -14.90
C GLN A 47 -13.92 -21.75 -13.55
N VAL A 48 -13.90 -20.67 -12.76
CA VAL A 48 -13.17 -20.56 -11.50
C VAL A 48 -14.13 -20.32 -10.35
N GLU A 49 -13.91 -20.94 -9.20
CA GLU A 49 -14.62 -20.66 -7.94
C GLU A 49 -13.62 -20.20 -6.89
N VAL A 50 -13.72 -18.94 -6.47
CA VAL A 50 -12.94 -18.40 -5.34
C VAL A 50 -13.66 -18.75 -4.05
N VAL A 51 -13.11 -19.71 -3.32
CA VAL A 51 -13.74 -20.30 -2.13
C VAL A 51 -13.63 -19.38 -0.92
N ALA A 52 -12.48 -18.72 -0.75
CA ALA A 52 -12.26 -17.76 0.33
C ALA A 52 -11.12 -16.80 0.01
N PHE A 53 -11.10 -15.67 0.72
CA PHE A 53 -9.91 -14.88 0.98
C PHE A 53 -9.32 -15.29 2.33
N THR A 54 -8.01 -15.18 2.52
CA THR A 54 -7.41 -15.24 3.86
C THR A 54 -7.03 -13.85 4.37
N ALA A 55 -6.89 -13.70 5.68
CA ALA A 55 -6.32 -12.51 6.31
C ALA A 55 -5.37 -12.89 7.45
N ALA A 56 -4.17 -12.30 7.47
CA ALA A 56 -3.18 -12.48 8.53
C ALA A 56 -2.84 -11.18 9.29
N GLN A 57 -2.90 -10.02 8.63
CA GLN A 57 -2.22 -8.80 9.11
C GLN A 57 -3.14 -7.79 9.83
N ILE A 58 -4.44 -7.80 9.59
CA ILE A 58 -5.33 -6.73 10.07
C ILE A 58 -6.34 -7.30 11.07
N SER A 59 -6.22 -6.85 12.32
CA SER A 59 -7.16 -7.19 13.39
C SER A 59 -8.59 -6.80 13.02
N GLY A 60 -9.55 -7.72 13.19
CA GLY A 60 -10.97 -7.47 12.93
C GLY A 60 -11.40 -7.66 11.46
N ILE A 61 -10.52 -8.07 10.55
CA ILE A 61 -10.89 -8.38 9.16
C ILE A 61 -11.29 -9.86 8.96
N SER A 62 -10.71 -10.77 9.75
CA SER A 62 -10.74 -12.24 9.53
C SER A 62 -12.07 -12.96 9.83
N ASP A 63 -13.19 -12.25 9.97
CA ASP A 63 -14.54 -12.83 10.15
C ASP A 63 -15.58 -12.11 9.27
N ARG A 64 -15.10 -11.43 8.24
CA ARG A 64 -15.92 -10.63 7.33
C ARG A 64 -16.27 -11.46 6.09
N THR A 65 -17.28 -10.98 5.36
CA THR A 65 -17.63 -11.49 4.03
C THR A 65 -17.35 -10.41 3.01
N TYR A 66 -16.63 -10.75 1.95
CA TYR A 66 -16.56 -9.90 0.76
C TYR A 66 -17.97 -9.88 0.12
N PRO A 67 -18.65 -8.72 0.08
CA PRO A 67 -20.09 -8.67 -0.01
C PRO A 67 -20.61 -9.09 -1.40
N PRO A 68 -21.80 -9.73 -1.48
CA PRO A 68 -22.42 -10.12 -2.75
C PRO A 68 -22.52 -8.99 -3.77
N SER A 69 -22.78 -7.76 -3.32
CA SER A 69 -22.92 -6.57 -4.15
C SER A 69 -21.64 -6.17 -4.90
N LEU A 70 -20.47 -6.59 -4.40
CA LEU A 70 -19.16 -6.42 -5.03
C LEU A 70 -18.69 -7.71 -5.72
N ALA A 71 -19.06 -8.86 -5.18
CA ALA A 71 -18.67 -10.17 -5.68
C ALA A 71 -19.37 -10.55 -6.99
N GLY A 72 -20.56 -9.99 -7.26
CA GLY A 72 -21.30 -10.21 -8.49
C GLY A 72 -22.12 -11.51 -8.50
N PRO A 73 -22.78 -11.82 -9.63
CA PRO A 73 -23.83 -12.84 -9.70
C PRO A 73 -23.33 -14.27 -9.46
N LEU A 74 -22.02 -14.54 -9.65
CA LEU A 74 -21.42 -15.85 -9.38
C LEU A 74 -21.27 -16.14 -7.87
N TYR A 75 -21.45 -15.14 -7.01
CA TYR A 75 -21.24 -15.19 -5.57
C TYR A 75 -22.40 -14.54 -4.80
N PRO A 76 -23.62 -15.10 -4.88
CA PRO A 76 -24.82 -14.51 -4.29
C PRO A 76 -24.78 -14.40 -2.75
N GLN A 77 -23.91 -15.18 -2.10
CA GLN A 77 -23.68 -15.12 -0.64
C GLN A 77 -22.39 -14.38 -0.27
N GLY A 78 -21.71 -13.78 -1.26
CA GLY A 78 -20.39 -13.21 -1.06
C GLY A 78 -19.31 -14.28 -0.96
N ILE A 79 -18.11 -13.87 -0.53
CA ILE A 79 -16.95 -14.76 -0.36
C ILE A 79 -16.43 -14.60 1.07
N PRO A 80 -16.28 -15.69 1.84
CA PRO A 80 -15.77 -15.60 3.21
C PRO A 80 -14.32 -15.12 3.24
N ILE A 81 -13.98 -14.38 4.30
CA ILE A 81 -12.62 -13.97 4.64
C ILE A 81 -12.26 -14.70 5.94
N VAL A 82 -11.25 -15.57 5.89
CA VAL A 82 -10.91 -16.48 6.99
C VAL A 82 -9.47 -16.26 7.49
N PRO A 83 -9.10 -16.72 8.70
CA PRO A 83 -7.72 -16.62 9.18
C PRO A 83 -6.72 -17.38 8.29
N GLU A 84 -5.56 -16.79 7.99
CA GLU A 84 -4.51 -17.48 7.20
C GLU A 84 -3.95 -18.73 7.90
N ALA A 85 -4.02 -18.79 9.23
CA ALA A 85 -3.62 -19.97 9.99
C ALA A 85 -4.41 -21.24 9.60
N GLU A 86 -5.57 -21.09 8.97
CA GLU A 86 -6.43 -22.20 8.53
C GLU A 86 -6.16 -22.65 7.08
N LEU A 87 -5.18 -22.05 6.38
CA LEU A 87 -4.92 -22.30 4.97
C LEU A 87 -4.86 -23.79 4.61
N GLU A 88 -4.09 -24.59 5.34
CA GLU A 88 -3.91 -26.00 5.01
C GLU A 88 -5.18 -26.83 5.25
N THR A 89 -5.97 -26.46 6.26
CA THR A 89 -7.27 -27.09 6.54
C THR A 89 -8.24 -26.74 5.42
N LEU A 90 -8.36 -25.45 5.09
CA LEU A 90 -9.19 -24.94 4.01
C LEU A 90 -8.87 -25.63 2.68
N CYS A 91 -7.57 -25.77 2.35
CA CYS A 91 -7.13 -26.46 1.15
C CYS A 91 -7.59 -27.92 1.07
N ARG A 92 -7.47 -28.67 2.17
CA ARG A 92 -7.83 -30.10 2.22
C ARG A 92 -9.34 -30.32 2.20
N GLU A 93 -10.07 -29.58 3.02
CA GLU A 93 -11.52 -29.74 3.18
C GLU A 93 -12.27 -29.31 1.92
N HIS A 94 -11.86 -28.19 1.31
CA HIS A 94 -12.50 -27.66 0.12
C HIS A 94 -11.84 -28.09 -1.19
N ARG A 95 -10.83 -28.98 -1.15
CA ARG A 95 -10.10 -29.48 -2.33
C ARG A 95 -9.65 -28.34 -3.25
N ILE A 96 -8.96 -27.37 -2.67
CA ILE A 96 -8.46 -26.20 -3.38
C ILE A 96 -7.43 -26.63 -4.42
N ASN A 97 -7.60 -26.15 -5.66
CA ASN A 97 -6.70 -26.44 -6.76
C ASN A 97 -5.53 -25.47 -6.81
N GLN A 98 -5.77 -24.19 -6.54
CA GLN A 98 -4.70 -23.18 -6.59
C GLN A 98 -4.85 -22.15 -5.46
N VAL A 99 -3.72 -21.75 -4.91
CA VAL A 99 -3.57 -20.69 -3.93
C VAL A 99 -2.91 -19.52 -4.63
N VAL A 100 -3.65 -18.42 -4.75
CA VAL A 100 -3.20 -17.19 -5.41
C VAL A 100 -2.65 -16.26 -4.34
N PHE A 101 -1.37 -15.93 -4.44
CA PHE A 101 -0.72 -15.01 -3.50
C PHE A 101 -0.89 -13.55 -3.95
N ALA A 102 -1.30 -12.70 -3.01
CA ALA A 102 -1.64 -11.30 -3.26
C ALA A 102 -1.16 -10.34 -2.14
N TYR A 103 -0.24 -10.77 -1.25
CA TYR A 103 0.37 -9.83 -0.31
C TYR A 103 1.40 -8.93 -0.99
N SER A 104 1.61 -7.77 -0.39
CA SER A 104 2.80 -6.95 -0.57
C SER A 104 3.54 -6.81 0.75
N ASP A 105 4.74 -6.27 0.68
CA ASP A 105 5.59 -5.89 1.80
C ASP A 105 6.05 -7.03 2.69
N VAL A 106 6.30 -8.18 2.07
CA VAL A 106 6.86 -9.36 2.72
C VAL A 106 8.24 -9.68 2.16
N THR A 107 9.03 -10.47 2.90
CA THR A 107 10.30 -10.98 2.39
C THR A 107 10.07 -12.05 1.31
N HIS A 108 11.03 -12.23 0.40
CA HIS A 108 11.01 -13.34 -0.55
C HIS A 108 10.90 -14.70 0.15
N ASP A 109 11.56 -14.86 1.30
CA ASP A 109 11.49 -16.08 2.11
C ASP A 109 10.06 -16.37 2.60
N GLN A 110 9.34 -15.34 3.07
CA GLN A 110 7.96 -15.50 3.51
C GLN A 110 7.04 -15.94 2.37
N VAL A 111 7.22 -15.41 1.16
CA VAL A 111 6.49 -15.89 -0.03
C VAL A 111 6.72 -17.38 -0.22
N MET A 112 7.98 -17.84 -0.12
CA MET A 112 8.33 -19.24 -0.33
C MET A 112 7.86 -20.15 0.82
N HIS A 113 7.79 -19.66 2.05
CA HIS A 113 7.17 -20.41 3.15
C HIS A 113 5.67 -20.62 2.92
N LEU A 114 4.95 -19.59 2.46
CA LEU A 114 3.52 -19.71 2.11
C LEU A 114 3.30 -20.62 0.90
N ALA A 115 4.16 -20.53 -0.11
CA ALA A 115 4.16 -21.47 -1.24
C ALA A 115 4.34 -22.91 -0.76
N SER A 116 5.28 -23.17 0.16
CA SER A 116 5.52 -24.51 0.71
C SER A 116 4.30 -25.06 1.44
N ARG A 117 3.57 -24.21 2.19
CA ARG A 117 2.32 -24.59 2.87
C ARG A 117 1.24 -25.02 1.87
N ALA A 118 1.04 -24.25 0.79
CA ALA A 118 0.08 -24.58 -0.27
C ALA A 118 0.45 -25.86 -1.03
N LEU A 119 1.72 -26.00 -1.42
CA LEU A 119 2.20 -27.18 -2.15
C LEU A 119 2.06 -28.46 -1.31
N ALA A 120 2.25 -28.39 0.01
CA ALA A 120 2.08 -29.53 0.92
C ALA A 120 0.63 -30.06 0.97
N THR A 121 -0.36 -29.29 0.52
CA THR A 121 -1.76 -29.76 0.38
C THR A 121 -2.08 -30.27 -1.02
N GLY A 122 -1.13 -30.17 -1.96
CA GLY A 122 -1.32 -30.54 -3.37
C GLY A 122 -1.92 -29.44 -4.24
N ALA A 123 -2.04 -28.21 -3.73
CA ALA A 123 -2.51 -27.07 -4.51
C ALA A 123 -1.35 -26.38 -5.26
N ASP A 124 -1.64 -25.84 -6.45
CA ASP A 124 -0.71 -24.94 -7.14
C ASP A 124 -0.54 -23.65 -6.34
N PHE A 125 0.62 -23.01 -6.44
CA PHE A 125 0.86 -21.68 -5.88
C PHE A 125 1.13 -20.67 -6.99
N LEU A 126 0.36 -19.60 -7.05
CA LEU A 126 0.36 -18.64 -8.16
C LEU A 126 0.70 -17.23 -7.71
N LEU A 127 1.55 -16.57 -8.51
CA LEU A 127 1.79 -15.13 -8.46
C LEU A 127 1.21 -14.50 -9.73
N LEU A 128 0.24 -13.61 -9.58
CA LEU A 128 -0.37 -12.94 -10.73
C LEU A 128 0.52 -11.79 -11.22
N GLY A 129 0.80 -11.78 -12.52
CA GLY A 129 1.63 -10.77 -13.15
C GLY A 129 0.89 -9.45 -13.45
N PRO A 130 1.63 -8.33 -13.56
CA PRO A 130 1.07 -6.99 -13.83
C PRO A 130 0.13 -6.90 -15.03
N GLU A 131 0.43 -7.59 -16.13
CA GLU A 131 -0.41 -7.56 -17.34
C GLU A 131 -1.85 -8.04 -17.09
N ARG A 132 -2.03 -8.99 -16.17
CA ARG A 132 -3.34 -9.55 -15.82
C ARG A 132 -4.09 -8.70 -14.81
N THR A 133 -3.37 -7.93 -13.99
CA THR A 133 -3.96 -7.26 -12.82
C THR A 133 -4.07 -5.75 -12.99
N MET A 134 -3.31 -5.11 -13.88
CA MET A 134 -3.40 -3.66 -14.09
C MET A 134 -4.63 -3.25 -14.92
N VAL A 135 -5.39 -2.28 -14.40
CA VAL A 135 -6.48 -1.61 -15.11
C VAL A 135 -5.92 -0.52 -16.03
N SER A 136 -6.46 -0.39 -17.23
CA SER A 136 -6.06 0.67 -18.17
C SER A 136 -6.89 1.94 -17.94
N ALA A 137 -6.25 3.10 -18.06
CA ALA A 137 -6.92 4.41 -18.02
C ALA A 137 -7.07 5.01 -19.42
N GLN A 138 -8.01 5.95 -19.58
CA GLN A 138 -8.19 6.70 -20.84
C GLN A 138 -7.34 7.97 -20.92
N VAL A 139 -6.65 8.32 -19.83
CA VAL A 139 -5.75 9.46 -19.71
C VAL A 139 -4.37 8.95 -19.28
N PRO A 140 -3.29 9.71 -19.54
CA PRO A 140 -1.95 9.31 -19.13
C PRO A 140 -1.86 9.05 -17.61
N VAL A 141 -1.04 8.07 -17.24
CA VAL A 141 -0.80 7.65 -15.85
C VAL A 141 0.68 7.74 -15.53
N ILE A 142 1.03 8.50 -14.49
CA ILE A 142 2.36 8.42 -13.86
C ILE A 142 2.19 7.64 -12.55
N ALA A 143 2.90 6.52 -12.41
CA ALA A 143 2.87 5.70 -11.20
C ALA A 143 4.14 5.87 -10.37
N VAL A 144 3.95 6.04 -9.06
CA VAL A 144 5.04 6.05 -8.07
C VAL A 144 4.91 4.80 -7.19
N SER A 145 5.89 3.90 -7.31
CA SER A 145 6.02 2.69 -6.48
C SER A 145 7.36 2.69 -5.74
N ALA A 146 7.57 1.73 -4.84
CA ALA A 146 8.83 1.57 -4.14
C ALA A 146 9.18 0.11 -3.93
N VAL A 147 10.45 -0.18 -3.70
CA VAL A 147 10.90 -1.52 -3.33
C VAL A 147 10.59 -1.89 -1.89
N ARG A 148 10.31 -0.89 -1.04
CA ARG A 148 9.97 -1.06 0.38
C ARG A 148 9.01 0.01 0.88
N THR A 149 8.16 -0.33 1.86
CA THR A 149 7.41 0.67 2.64
C THR A 149 8.35 1.67 3.31
N GLY A 150 7.95 2.94 3.37
CA GLY A 150 8.75 4.01 3.95
C GLY A 150 9.87 4.57 3.05
N CYS A 151 9.94 4.22 1.76
CA CYS A 151 10.94 4.81 0.84
C CYS A 151 10.71 6.31 0.53
N GLY A 152 9.49 6.83 0.74
CA GLY A 152 9.14 8.23 0.43
C GLY A 152 8.26 8.41 -0.82
N LYS A 153 7.42 7.43 -1.18
CA LYS A 153 6.50 7.51 -2.34
C LYS A 153 5.60 8.74 -2.27
N SER A 154 4.83 8.90 -1.20
CA SER A 154 3.85 9.98 -1.06
C SER A 154 4.50 11.36 -1.13
N GLN A 155 5.76 11.50 -0.68
CA GLN A 155 6.54 12.73 -0.82
C GLN A 155 6.89 13.05 -2.28
N VAL A 156 7.37 12.05 -3.04
CA VAL A 156 7.61 12.19 -4.49
C VAL A 156 6.31 12.49 -5.23
N THR A 157 5.22 11.77 -4.93
CA THR A 157 3.91 11.98 -5.57
C THR A 157 3.37 13.39 -5.31
N ARG A 158 3.48 13.90 -4.07
CA ARG A 158 3.08 15.28 -3.76
C ARG A 158 3.90 16.31 -4.54
N TRP A 159 5.22 16.15 -4.57
CA TRP A 159 6.10 17.04 -5.32
C TRP A 159 5.76 17.03 -6.82
N LEU A 160 5.54 15.84 -7.40
CA LEU A 160 5.09 15.70 -8.79
C LEU A 160 3.77 16.41 -9.02
N SER A 161 2.79 16.23 -8.13
CA SER A 161 1.47 16.86 -8.26
C SER A 161 1.56 18.39 -8.32
N GLN A 162 2.43 18.99 -7.50
CA GLN A 162 2.63 20.44 -7.51
C GLN A 162 3.26 20.89 -8.83
N ARG A 163 4.30 20.19 -9.30
CA ARG A 163 4.98 20.49 -10.57
C ARG A 163 4.02 20.40 -11.76
N LEU A 164 3.23 19.33 -11.82
CA LEU A 164 2.28 19.08 -12.90
C LEU A 164 1.13 20.10 -12.91
N ARG A 165 0.65 20.53 -11.74
CA ARG A 165 -0.34 21.61 -11.64
C ARG A 165 0.23 22.96 -12.05
N GLN A 166 1.50 23.25 -11.76
CA GLN A 166 2.16 24.47 -12.26
C GLN A 166 2.25 24.51 -13.78
N ARG A 167 2.16 23.34 -14.46
CA ARG A 167 2.01 23.22 -15.92
C ARG A 167 0.56 23.34 -16.41
N GLY A 168 -0.40 23.54 -15.51
CA GLY A 168 -1.82 23.72 -15.84
C GLY A 168 -2.62 22.42 -15.98
N LEU A 169 -2.06 21.25 -15.66
CA LEU A 169 -2.76 19.97 -15.74
C LEU A 169 -3.75 19.79 -14.58
N ARG A 170 -4.95 19.29 -14.89
CA ARG A 170 -5.88 18.78 -13.88
C ARG A 170 -5.47 17.36 -13.52
N LEU A 171 -5.35 17.08 -12.22
CA LEU A 171 -4.81 15.82 -11.70
C LEU A 171 -5.76 15.17 -10.69
N ALA A 172 -5.89 13.85 -10.78
CA ALA A 172 -6.44 13.01 -9.73
C ALA A 172 -5.32 12.12 -9.19
N VAL A 173 -5.23 12.00 -7.87
CA VAL A 173 -4.37 11.03 -7.21
C VAL A 173 -5.20 9.79 -6.92
N ILE A 174 -4.79 8.63 -7.41
CA ILE A 174 -5.38 7.35 -7.03
C ILE A 174 -4.46 6.69 -6.00
N ARG A 175 -5.00 6.39 -4.83
CA ARG A 175 -4.31 5.70 -3.75
C ARG A 175 -4.58 4.21 -3.79
N HIS A 176 -3.60 3.43 -3.34
CA HIS A 176 -3.73 1.98 -3.14
C HIS A 176 -4.84 1.63 -2.14
N PRO A 177 -5.53 0.48 -2.30
CA PRO A 177 -6.66 0.14 -1.44
C PRO A 177 -6.26 -0.01 0.04
N MET A 178 -7.07 0.59 0.91
CA MET A 178 -7.03 0.48 2.38
C MET A 178 -8.45 0.25 2.95
N PRO A 179 -9.13 -0.85 2.57
CA PRO A 179 -10.54 -1.10 2.87
C PRO A 179 -10.80 -1.58 4.31
N TYR A 180 -10.33 -0.79 5.28
CA TYR A 180 -10.50 -1.07 6.72
C TYR A 180 -11.95 -0.94 7.19
N GLY A 181 -12.74 -0.11 6.49
CA GLY A 181 -14.14 0.18 6.82
C GLY A 181 -15.12 -0.74 6.10
N ASP A 182 -16.33 -0.25 5.88
CA ASP A 182 -17.39 -0.95 5.16
C ASP A 182 -17.06 -1.07 3.65
N LEU A 183 -16.92 -2.30 3.13
CA LEU A 183 -16.48 -2.53 1.75
C LEU A 183 -17.47 -1.97 0.72
N GLU A 184 -18.77 -2.05 0.98
CA GLU A 184 -19.80 -1.56 0.04
C GLU A 184 -19.76 -0.04 -0.06
N ARG A 185 -19.62 0.64 1.09
CA ARG A 185 -19.44 2.10 1.14
C ARG A 185 -18.10 2.53 0.55
N GLN A 186 -17.09 1.68 0.65
CA GLN A 186 -15.75 1.89 0.09
C GLN A 186 -15.59 1.36 -1.34
N ARG A 187 -16.68 1.04 -2.07
CA ARG A 187 -16.61 0.59 -3.47
C ARG A 187 -15.83 1.57 -4.34
N VAL A 188 -16.25 2.84 -4.33
CA VAL A 188 -15.57 3.98 -4.96
C VAL A 188 -15.69 5.18 -4.03
N GLN A 189 -14.57 5.80 -3.70
CA GLN A 189 -14.52 7.00 -2.88
C GLN A 189 -13.74 8.09 -3.60
N ARG A 190 -14.27 9.32 -3.50
CA ARG A 190 -13.68 10.54 -4.05
C ARG A 190 -13.63 11.60 -2.94
N PHE A 191 -12.43 12.10 -2.67
CA PHE A 191 -12.16 13.08 -1.64
C PHE A 191 -11.62 14.36 -2.28
N ALA A 192 -12.28 15.49 -2.04
CA ALA A 192 -11.85 16.80 -2.50
C ALA A 192 -11.49 17.74 -1.33
N ASN A 193 -11.95 17.43 -0.12
CA ASN A 193 -11.69 18.24 1.07
C ASN A 193 -11.74 17.38 2.35
N ARG A 194 -11.33 17.97 3.48
CA ARG A 194 -11.27 17.27 4.78
C ARG A 194 -12.65 16.77 5.27
N ALA A 195 -13.73 17.48 4.97
CA ALA A 195 -15.07 17.06 5.38
C ALA A 195 -15.52 15.78 4.65
N ASP A 196 -14.94 15.48 3.47
CA ASP A 196 -15.17 14.20 2.79
C ASP A 196 -14.53 13.04 3.58
N LEU A 197 -13.34 13.25 4.17
CA LEU A 197 -12.66 12.27 5.02
C LEU A 197 -13.46 11.99 6.31
N ASP A 198 -14.02 13.05 6.92
CA ASP A 198 -14.88 12.91 8.11
C ASP A 198 -16.13 12.10 7.78
N ARG A 199 -16.80 12.43 6.65
CA ARG A 199 -18.02 11.75 6.20
C ARG A 199 -17.78 10.28 5.86
N ALA A 200 -16.61 9.96 5.32
CA ALA A 200 -16.20 8.59 5.04
C ALA A 200 -15.66 7.84 6.26
N GLN A 201 -15.52 8.52 7.40
CA GLN A 201 -14.98 7.94 8.63
C GLN A 201 -13.57 7.36 8.45
N CYS A 202 -12.72 8.04 7.65
CA CYS A 202 -11.36 7.57 7.37
C CYS A 202 -10.54 7.41 8.66
N THR A 203 -9.78 6.32 8.72
CA THR A 203 -8.82 6.01 9.80
C THR A 203 -7.65 7.00 9.81
N VAL A 204 -6.79 6.90 10.83
CA VAL A 204 -5.55 7.70 10.87
C VAL A 204 -4.64 7.40 9.68
N GLU A 205 -4.41 6.13 9.35
CA GLU A 205 -3.54 5.75 8.23
C GLU A 205 -4.10 6.23 6.89
N GLU A 206 -5.42 6.11 6.66
CA GLU A 206 -6.05 6.67 5.47
C GLU A 206 -5.84 8.19 5.39
N ARG A 207 -5.96 8.91 6.51
CA ARG A 207 -5.73 10.36 6.56
C ARG A 207 -4.27 10.74 6.35
N GLU A 208 -3.32 9.94 6.85
CA GLU A 208 -1.88 10.12 6.61
C GLU A 208 -1.55 10.11 5.13
N GLU A 209 -2.27 9.30 4.36
CA GLU A 209 -2.08 9.23 2.91
C GLU A 209 -2.94 10.26 2.16
N TYR A 210 -4.15 10.60 2.62
CA TYR A 210 -5.07 11.46 1.86
C TYR A 210 -4.94 12.96 2.17
N GLU A 211 -4.85 13.34 3.45
CA GLU A 211 -4.86 14.76 3.86
C GLU A 211 -3.75 15.59 3.23
N PRO A 212 -2.49 15.10 3.11
CA PRO A 212 -1.43 15.86 2.45
C PRO A 212 -1.73 16.14 0.97
N HIS A 213 -2.39 15.24 0.26
CA HIS A 213 -2.79 15.45 -1.12
C HIS A 213 -3.90 16.49 -1.25
N LEU A 214 -4.91 16.44 -0.37
CA LEU A 214 -5.98 17.43 -0.33
C LEU A 214 -5.43 18.84 0.00
N ALA A 215 -4.48 18.93 0.94
CA ALA A 215 -3.80 20.17 1.29
C ALA A 215 -2.98 20.74 0.13
N ALA A 216 -2.44 19.89 -0.75
CA ALA A 216 -1.79 20.27 -2.00
C ALA A 216 -2.78 20.60 -3.14
N GLY A 217 -4.09 20.54 -2.89
CA GLY A 217 -5.15 20.87 -3.85
C GLY A 217 -5.51 19.75 -4.82
N ASN A 218 -5.08 18.52 -4.56
CA ASN A 218 -5.43 17.35 -5.37
C ASN A 218 -6.79 16.77 -4.94
N VAL A 219 -7.48 16.13 -5.89
CA VAL A 219 -8.57 15.20 -5.58
C VAL A 219 -7.96 13.82 -5.39
N VAL A 220 -8.40 13.09 -4.36
CA VAL A 220 -7.95 11.73 -4.07
C VAL A 220 -9.09 10.75 -4.36
N TYR A 221 -8.77 9.69 -5.08
CA TYR A 221 -9.63 8.53 -5.27
C TYR A 221 -9.04 7.31 -4.57
N ALA A 222 -9.92 6.53 -3.93
CA ALA A 222 -9.58 5.28 -3.28
C ALA A 222 -10.82 4.37 -3.24
N GLY A 223 -10.63 3.12 -2.81
CA GLY A 223 -11.73 2.17 -2.63
C GLY A 223 -11.35 0.77 -3.08
N VAL A 224 -12.36 -0.03 -3.44
CA VAL A 224 -12.23 -1.47 -3.74
C VAL A 224 -12.33 -1.78 -5.24
N ASP A 225 -13.18 -1.09 -6.01
CA ASP A 225 -13.36 -1.35 -7.44
C ASP A 225 -12.50 -0.40 -8.29
N TYR A 226 -11.27 -0.80 -8.60
CA TYR A 226 -10.34 0.00 -9.41
C TYR A 226 -10.79 0.21 -10.85
N GLY A 227 -11.66 -0.64 -11.39
CA GLY A 227 -12.26 -0.41 -12.70
C GLY A 227 -13.12 0.85 -12.69
N GLU A 228 -14.00 0.97 -11.69
CA GLU A 228 -14.87 2.14 -11.53
C GLU A 228 -14.11 3.38 -11.05
N ILE A 229 -13.16 3.22 -10.11
CA ILE A 229 -12.32 4.33 -9.63
C ILE A 229 -11.55 4.98 -10.78
N VAL A 230 -10.84 4.18 -11.60
CA VAL A 230 -10.06 4.69 -12.73
C VAL A 230 -10.96 5.37 -13.76
N ALA A 231 -12.13 4.78 -14.06
CA ALA A 231 -13.08 5.36 -15.00
C ALA A 231 -13.61 6.73 -14.50
N GLN A 232 -13.97 6.84 -13.22
CA GLN A 232 -14.46 8.10 -12.64
C GLN A 232 -13.37 9.17 -12.56
N ALA A 233 -12.15 8.80 -12.15
CA ALA A 233 -11.02 9.72 -12.10
C ALA A 233 -10.69 10.24 -13.50
N ALA A 234 -10.51 9.34 -14.48
CA ALA A 234 -10.14 9.70 -15.85
C ALA A 234 -11.16 10.63 -16.54
N ALA A 235 -12.43 10.61 -16.12
CA ALA A 235 -13.46 11.46 -16.68
C ALA A 235 -13.34 12.95 -16.26
N GLU A 236 -12.64 13.27 -15.17
CA GLU A 236 -12.56 14.64 -14.64
C GLU A 236 -11.18 15.30 -14.78
N VAL A 237 -10.14 14.54 -15.15
CA VAL A 237 -8.74 15.02 -15.15
C VAL A 237 -8.00 14.78 -16.47
N ASP A 238 -6.86 15.44 -16.63
CA ASP A 238 -6.00 15.31 -17.81
C ASP A 238 -4.91 14.24 -17.61
N LEU A 239 -4.57 13.92 -16.36
CA LEU A 239 -3.55 12.94 -16.00
C LEU A 239 -3.84 12.35 -14.60
N ILE A 240 -3.59 11.05 -14.45
CA ILE A 240 -3.69 10.34 -13.18
C ILE A 240 -2.30 10.17 -12.56
N LEU A 241 -2.20 10.50 -11.26
CA LEU A 241 -1.06 10.13 -10.43
C LEU A 241 -1.44 8.90 -9.61
N TRP A 242 -0.82 7.76 -9.90
CA TRP A 242 -0.92 6.58 -9.04
C TRP A 242 0.09 6.70 -7.91
N ASP A 243 -0.41 6.81 -6.69
CA ASP A 243 0.42 6.82 -5.48
C ASP A 243 0.30 5.47 -4.79
N GLY A 244 1.36 4.66 -4.95
CA GLY A 244 1.36 3.27 -4.55
C GLY A 244 1.24 3.06 -3.04
N GLY A 245 0.76 1.88 -2.66
CA GLY A 245 0.74 1.40 -1.29
C GLY A 245 1.95 0.50 -1.05
N ASN A 246 2.50 0.56 0.16
CA ASN A 246 3.61 -0.30 0.60
C ASN A 246 4.77 -0.40 -0.41
N ASN A 247 5.09 -1.59 -0.89
CA ASN A 247 6.02 -1.84 -1.99
C ASN A 247 5.35 -2.54 -3.19
N ASP A 248 4.04 -2.33 -3.36
CA ASP A 248 3.29 -2.98 -4.43
C ASP A 248 3.56 -2.33 -5.80
N PHE A 249 3.51 -3.15 -6.87
CA PHE A 249 3.45 -2.64 -8.23
C PHE A 249 2.06 -2.06 -8.53
N PRO A 250 1.95 -1.13 -9.51
CA PRO A 250 0.72 -0.37 -9.70
C PRO A 250 -0.50 -1.23 -10.04
N LEU A 251 -1.68 -0.81 -9.57
CA LEU A 251 -2.97 -1.41 -9.98
C LEU A 251 -3.52 -0.77 -11.26
N VAL A 252 -2.98 0.40 -11.64
CA VAL A 252 -3.31 1.13 -12.86
C VAL A 252 -2.09 1.10 -13.76
N ARG A 253 -2.28 0.74 -15.03
CA ARG A 253 -1.19 0.64 -16.01
C ARG A 253 -0.52 2.01 -16.19
N PRO A 254 0.79 2.15 -15.90
CA PRO A 254 1.49 3.42 -16.08
C PRO A 254 1.95 3.63 -17.53
N ASP A 255 1.99 4.90 -17.93
CA ASP A 255 2.72 5.38 -19.11
C ASP A 255 4.14 5.84 -18.73
N LEU A 256 4.34 6.18 -17.45
CA LEU A 256 5.64 6.40 -16.82
C LEU A 256 5.64 5.76 -15.43
N HIS A 257 6.52 4.79 -15.20
CA HIS A 257 6.69 4.13 -13.90
C HIS A 257 7.95 4.62 -13.19
N ILE A 258 7.76 5.29 -12.05
CA ILE A 258 8.80 5.75 -11.17
C ILE A 258 8.89 4.79 -9.98
N GLY A 259 10.04 4.12 -9.83
CA GLY A 259 10.34 3.22 -8.71
C GLY A 259 11.34 3.84 -7.73
N LEU A 260 11.07 3.75 -6.42
CA LEU A 260 11.98 4.24 -5.38
C LEU A 260 12.79 3.10 -4.74
N VAL A 261 14.09 3.31 -4.58
CA VAL A 261 14.98 2.50 -3.70
C VAL A 261 15.44 3.33 -2.51
N ASP A 262 15.67 2.70 -1.35
CA ASP A 262 15.98 3.40 -0.10
C ASP A 262 17.48 3.35 0.25
N SER A 263 18.14 4.51 0.24
CA SER A 263 19.56 4.63 0.58
C SER A 263 19.89 4.27 2.03
N LEU A 264 18.90 4.22 2.92
CA LEU A 264 19.09 3.84 4.32
C LEU A 264 18.93 2.34 4.59
N ARG A 265 18.48 1.56 3.59
CA ARG A 265 18.22 0.11 3.73
C ARG A 265 18.76 -0.67 2.52
N PRO A 266 20.08 -0.59 2.22
CA PRO A 266 20.67 -1.33 1.11
C PRO A 266 20.49 -2.85 1.29
N GLY A 267 20.16 -3.55 0.21
CA GLY A 267 19.78 -4.96 0.17
C GLY A 267 18.26 -5.20 0.21
N HIS A 268 17.45 -4.19 0.54
CA HIS A 268 15.99 -4.31 0.53
C HIS A 268 15.42 -4.32 -0.90
N GLU A 269 16.16 -3.80 -1.88
CA GLU A 269 15.81 -3.77 -3.29
C GLU A 269 15.74 -5.14 -3.97
N THR A 270 16.30 -6.19 -3.35
CA THR A 270 16.31 -7.58 -3.85
C THR A 270 15.76 -8.63 -2.88
N SER A 271 15.31 -8.23 -1.69
CA SER A 271 14.89 -9.17 -0.62
C SER A 271 13.39 -9.17 -0.34
N HIS A 272 12.64 -8.23 -0.92
CA HIS A 272 11.23 -8.03 -0.62
C HIS A 272 10.32 -8.14 -1.85
N HIS A 273 9.17 -8.77 -1.65
CA HIS A 273 8.11 -8.92 -2.64
C HIS A 273 7.02 -7.86 -2.46
N PRO A 274 6.45 -7.32 -3.56
CA PRO A 274 6.93 -7.42 -4.94
C PRO A 274 7.96 -6.33 -5.29
N GLY A 275 8.67 -5.78 -4.29
CA GLY A 275 9.60 -4.67 -4.47
C GLY A 275 10.66 -4.87 -5.55
N GLU A 276 11.24 -6.06 -5.68
CA GLU A 276 12.18 -6.33 -6.77
C GLU A 276 11.49 -6.28 -8.15
N ALA A 277 10.24 -6.72 -8.26
CA ALA A 277 9.47 -6.61 -9.50
C ALA A 277 9.23 -5.14 -9.87
N VAL A 278 8.89 -4.29 -8.90
CA VAL A 278 8.79 -2.83 -9.08
C VAL A 278 10.09 -2.27 -9.67
N LEU A 279 11.24 -2.64 -9.11
CA LEU A 279 12.54 -2.14 -9.58
C LEU A 279 12.83 -2.57 -11.03
N ARG A 280 12.53 -3.82 -11.37
CA ARG A 280 12.74 -4.35 -12.72
C ARG A 280 11.81 -3.73 -13.77
N MET A 281 10.65 -3.24 -13.36
CA MET A 281 9.65 -2.62 -14.24
C MET A 281 9.83 -1.11 -14.43
N ALA A 282 10.49 -0.43 -13.50
CA ALA A 282 10.54 1.03 -13.50
C ALA A 282 11.26 1.62 -14.74
N ASP A 283 10.70 2.69 -15.29
CA ASP A 283 11.35 3.51 -16.32
C ASP A 283 12.39 4.45 -15.69
N VAL A 284 12.05 4.98 -14.51
CA VAL A 284 12.91 5.86 -13.72
C VAL A 284 13.05 5.31 -12.31
N VAL A 285 14.28 5.18 -11.84
CA VAL A 285 14.60 4.78 -10.47
C VAL A 285 15.13 5.98 -9.69
N VAL A 286 14.42 6.33 -8.61
CA VAL A 286 14.83 7.35 -7.67
C VAL A 286 15.56 6.69 -6.51
N VAL A 287 16.83 7.02 -6.33
CA VAL A 287 17.63 6.64 -5.16
C VAL A 287 17.31 7.62 -4.04
N ALA A 288 16.32 7.27 -3.22
CA ALA A 288 15.74 8.14 -2.22
C ALA A 288 16.62 8.26 -0.96
N LYS A 289 16.52 9.40 -0.27
CA LYS A 289 17.27 9.72 0.98
C LYS A 289 18.79 9.71 0.78
N ALA A 290 19.25 9.99 -0.43
CA ALA A 290 20.68 9.98 -0.76
C ALA A 290 21.47 11.15 -0.15
N ASP A 291 20.78 12.15 0.40
CA ASP A 291 21.32 13.30 1.13
C ASP A 291 21.77 12.97 2.56
N VAL A 292 21.15 11.95 3.18
CA VAL A 292 21.42 11.55 4.57
C VAL A 292 22.11 10.19 4.68
N ALA A 293 22.14 9.40 3.59
CA ALA A 293 22.77 8.10 3.57
C ALA A 293 24.29 8.16 3.32
N PRO A 294 25.08 7.19 3.82
CA PRO A 294 26.48 7.06 3.45
C PRO A 294 26.65 6.93 1.94
N SER A 295 27.63 7.64 1.37
CA SER A 295 27.88 7.62 -0.09
C SER A 295 28.17 6.22 -0.62
N ALA A 296 28.84 5.36 0.16
CA ALA A 296 29.10 3.98 -0.21
C ALA A 296 27.80 3.16 -0.38
N ASP A 297 26.77 3.44 0.41
CA ASP A 297 25.49 2.73 0.36
C ASP A 297 24.70 3.16 -0.88
N VAL A 298 24.69 4.46 -1.17
CA VAL A 298 24.13 5.03 -2.41
C VAL A 298 24.79 4.40 -3.65
N GLN A 299 26.12 4.28 -3.67
CA GLN A 299 26.83 3.67 -4.80
C GLN A 299 26.53 2.18 -4.95
N ARG A 300 26.43 1.42 -3.84
CA ARG A 300 26.03 0.01 -3.89
C ARG A 300 24.63 -0.16 -4.48
N LEU A 301 23.67 0.66 -4.05
CA LEU A 301 22.32 0.65 -4.61
C LEU A 301 22.30 0.96 -6.10
N ILE A 302 23.01 2.01 -6.54
CA ILE A 302 23.10 2.35 -7.97
C ILE A 302 23.66 1.18 -8.78
N ALA A 303 24.68 0.49 -8.26
CA ALA A 303 25.25 -0.69 -8.91
C ALA A 303 24.23 -1.84 -9.02
N THR A 304 23.48 -2.12 -7.94
CA THR A 304 22.39 -3.12 -7.95
C THR A 304 21.31 -2.74 -8.96
N VAL A 305 20.84 -1.49 -8.96
CA VAL A 305 19.81 -0.99 -9.90
C VAL A 305 20.27 -1.18 -11.34
N ARG A 306 21.51 -0.80 -11.68
CA ARG A 306 22.07 -0.98 -13.03
C ARG A 306 22.15 -2.45 -13.46
N SER A 307 22.39 -3.36 -12.51
CA SER A 307 22.43 -4.80 -12.77
C SER A 307 21.04 -5.37 -13.05
N LEU A 308 20.02 -4.96 -12.29
CA LEU A 308 18.67 -5.51 -12.38
C LEU A 308 17.81 -4.86 -13.47
N ASN A 309 18.02 -3.57 -13.71
CA ASN A 309 17.30 -2.77 -14.70
C ASN A 309 18.28 -1.83 -15.42
N PRO A 310 19.00 -2.33 -16.44
CA PRO A 310 20.00 -1.54 -17.16
C PRO A 310 19.40 -0.40 -17.98
N GLN A 311 18.10 -0.46 -18.28
CA GLN A 311 17.40 0.52 -19.12
C GLN A 311 16.86 1.71 -18.32
N ALA A 312 16.62 1.54 -17.01
CA ALA A 312 16.12 2.62 -16.17
C ALA A 312 17.04 3.84 -16.14
N GLN A 313 16.44 5.01 -16.19
CA GLN A 313 17.11 6.25 -15.82
C GLN A 313 17.22 6.31 -14.31
N ILE A 314 18.38 6.71 -13.78
CA ILE A 314 18.64 6.73 -12.33
C ILE A 314 18.89 8.18 -11.92
N VAL A 315 18.19 8.63 -10.90
CA VAL A 315 18.36 9.96 -10.28
C VAL A 315 18.41 9.84 -8.77
N ARG A 316 19.15 10.72 -8.10
CA ARG A 316 19.24 10.80 -6.64
C ARG A 316 18.24 11.81 -6.10
N GLY A 317 17.50 11.39 -5.08
CA GLY A 317 16.50 12.19 -4.39
C GLY A 317 16.87 12.39 -2.93
N GLY A 318 16.75 13.63 -2.46
CA GLY A 318 16.89 14.00 -1.06
C GLY A 318 15.55 14.03 -0.34
N SER A 319 15.59 13.91 0.99
CA SER A 319 14.43 14.09 1.85
C SER A 319 14.71 15.13 2.94
N PRO A 320 14.83 16.42 2.58
CA PRO A 320 15.03 17.49 3.53
C PRO A 320 13.89 17.53 4.56
N ILE A 321 14.27 17.55 5.83
CA ILE A 321 13.38 17.59 6.97
C ILE A 321 13.30 19.02 7.50
N THR A 322 12.09 19.47 7.84
CA THR A 322 11.85 20.74 8.52
C THR A 322 10.95 20.52 9.73
N LEU A 323 11.15 21.32 10.79
CA LEU A 323 10.39 21.22 12.03
C LEU A 323 9.70 22.54 12.31
N ASP A 324 8.37 22.51 12.45
CA ASP A 324 7.58 23.68 12.81
C ASP A 324 8.07 24.21 14.18
N GLN A 325 8.38 25.51 14.26
CA GLN A 325 8.88 26.18 15.46
C GLN A 325 10.06 25.47 16.16
N ALA A 326 11.08 25.06 15.38
CA ALA A 326 12.25 24.30 15.87
C ALA A 326 12.93 24.90 17.12
N ASP A 327 12.98 26.23 17.25
CA ASP A 327 13.58 26.88 18.43
C ASP A 327 12.89 26.53 19.76
N THR A 328 11.61 26.14 19.72
CA THR A 328 10.86 25.72 20.90
C THR A 328 11.19 24.29 21.35
N VAL A 329 11.94 23.53 20.55
CA VAL A 329 12.38 22.15 20.81
C VAL A 329 13.81 22.11 21.35
N ARG A 330 14.62 23.11 21.03
CA ARG A 330 16.02 23.23 21.47
C ARG A 330 16.15 23.13 22.99
N GLY A 331 16.98 22.21 23.45
CA GLY A 331 17.24 21.99 24.87
C GLY A 331 16.05 21.42 25.66
N LYS A 332 15.01 20.93 25.00
CA LYS A 332 13.82 20.32 25.63
C LYS A 332 13.88 18.80 25.65
N ARG A 333 13.19 18.20 26.62
CA ARG A 333 12.90 16.77 26.62
C ARG A 333 11.72 16.53 25.72
N VAL A 334 11.86 15.64 24.73
CA VAL A 334 10.83 15.40 23.73
C VAL A 334 10.40 13.95 23.68
N LEU A 335 9.13 13.72 23.39
CA LEU A 335 8.63 12.44 22.90
C LEU A 335 8.42 12.56 21.40
N VAL A 336 8.90 11.59 20.63
CA VAL A 336 8.75 11.55 19.18
C VAL A 336 7.65 10.57 18.80
N VAL A 337 6.68 11.02 18.02
CA VAL A 337 5.67 10.17 17.36
C VAL A 337 6.07 10.00 15.90
N GLU A 338 6.12 8.79 15.39
CA GLU A 338 6.50 8.50 14.00
C GLU A 338 5.34 7.90 13.21
N ASP A 339 5.48 7.97 11.88
CA ASP A 339 4.63 7.26 10.94
C ASP A 339 4.57 5.75 11.28
N GLY A 340 3.34 5.27 11.50
CA GLY A 340 3.07 3.90 11.95
C GLY A 340 3.60 2.86 10.95
N PRO A 341 3.19 2.91 9.67
CA PRO A 341 3.68 2.00 8.63
C PRO A 341 5.22 1.95 8.52
N THR A 342 5.89 3.11 8.55
CA THR A 342 7.35 3.18 8.46
C THR A 342 8.05 2.45 9.61
N THR A 343 7.53 2.56 10.83
CA THR A 343 8.15 1.99 12.03
C THR A 343 7.66 0.59 12.41
N THR A 344 6.55 0.14 11.84
CA THR A 344 6.02 -1.22 12.08
C THR A 344 6.48 -2.17 10.96
N HIS A 345 5.65 -2.42 9.97
CA HIS A 345 5.96 -3.31 8.86
C HIS A 345 7.06 -2.76 7.94
N GLY A 346 7.32 -1.45 7.94
CA GLY A 346 8.45 -0.81 7.26
C GLY A 346 9.83 -1.13 7.87
N GLY A 347 9.87 -1.57 9.13
CA GLY A 347 11.09 -2.07 9.78
C GLY A 347 12.08 -0.99 10.25
N MET A 348 11.73 0.30 10.22
CA MET A 348 12.65 1.36 10.65
C MET A 348 12.56 1.60 12.17
N PRO A 349 13.68 1.68 12.91
CA PRO A 349 13.66 1.95 14.35
C PRO A 349 13.19 3.37 14.67
N TYR A 350 13.33 4.31 13.75
CA TYR A 350 12.95 5.71 13.89
C TYR A 350 12.77 6.34 12.49
N GLY A 351 12.13 7.50 12.43
CA GLY A 351 11.79 8.18 11.18
C GLY A 351 12.18 9.66 11.17
N ALA A 352 11.37 10.44 10.47
CA ALA A 352 11.63 11.86 10.24
C ALA A 352 11.53 12.69 11.53
N GLY A 353 10.59 12.35 12.43
CA GLY A 353 10.40 13.07 13.69
C GLY A 353 11.63 12.99 14.60
N TYR A 354 12.26 11.82 14.65
CA TYR A 354 13.50 11.61 15.40
C TYR A 354 14.64 12.43 14.79
N GLY A 355 14.81 12.37 13.46
CA GLY A 355 15.79 13.18 12.74
C GLY A 355 15.62 14.68 13.00
N ALA A 356 14.38 15.17 12.96
CA ALA A 356 14.04 16.56 13.24
C ALA A 356 14.38 16.97 14.68
N ALA A 357 14.06 16.12 15.67
CA ALA A 357 14.38 16.39 17.07
C ALA A 357 15.89 16.52 17.31
N ILE A 358 16.70 15.66 16.66
CA ILE A 358 18.17 15.74 16.70
C ILE A 358 18.67 17.04 16.05
N GLN A 359 18.18 17.37 14.84
CA GLN A 359 18.56 18.61 14.14
C GLN A 359 18.20 19.88 14.93
N ALA A 360 17.08 19.85 15.65
CA ALA A 360 16.64 20.93 16.54
C ALA A 360 17.41 20.99 17.87
N GLN A 361 18.31 20.03 18.13
CA GLN A 361 19.13 19.96 19.34
C GLN A 361 18.27 19.84 20.61
N ALA A 362 17.28 18.94 20.58
CA ALA A 362 16.55 18.53 21.78
C ALA A 362 17.53 18.03 22.87
N ALA A 363 17.24 18.31 24.14
CA ALA A 363 18.08 17.88 25.25
C ALA A 363 18.05 16.36 25.45
N ALA A 364 16.89 15.74 25.20
CA ALA A 364 16.73 14.29 25.27
C ALA A 364 15.51 13.85 24.44
N ILE A 365 15.64 12.72 23.73
CA ILE A 365 14.51 11.99 23.17
C ILE A 365 14.14 10.91 24.18
N VAL A 366 12.95 11.02 24.77
CA VAL A 366 12.48 10.17 25.88
C VAL A 366 11.80 8.93 25.31
N ASP A 367 12.23 7.75 25.76
CA ASP A 367 11.58 6.49 25.38
C ASP A 367 10.11 6.49 25.88
N PRO A 368 9.12 6.32 24.97
CA PRO A 368 7.71 6.29 25.33
C PRO A 368 7.26 5.02 26.06
N ARG A 369 8.02 3.90 26.01
CA ARG A 369 7.60 2.59 26.57
C ARG A 369 7.15 2.62 28.03
N PRO A 370 7.82 3.34 28.95
CA PRO A 370 7.38 3.42 30.36
C PRO A 370 6.01 4.06 30.53
N TYR A 371 5.53 4.80 29.53
CA TYR A 371 4.25 5.52 29.54
C TYR A 371 3.17 4.84 28.71
N ALA A 372 3.52 3.78 27.97
CA ALA A 372 2.65 3.08 27.05
C ALA A 372 1.44 2.47 27.78
N THR A 373 0.26 2.63 27.20
CA THR A 373 -0.91 1.83 27.57
C THR A 373 -0.70 0.36 27.18
N PRO A 374 -1.47 -0.60 27.71
CA PRO A 374 -1.34 -2.02 27.33
C PRO A 374 -1.44 -2.27 25.82
N GLU A 375 -2.31 -1.53 25.13
CA GLU A 375 -2.48 -1.62 23.68
C GLU A 375 -1.23 -1.15 22.92
N ILE A 376 -0.63 -0.02 23.30
CA ILE A 376 0.62 0.46 22.71
C ILE A 376 1.80 -0.45 23.10
N ALA A 377 1.82 -0.98 24.32
CA ALA A 377 2.84 -1.91 24.78
C ALA A 377 2.84 -3.21 23.96
N ALA A 378 1.66 -3.69 23.54
CA ALA A 378 1.54 -4.85 22.66
C ALA A 378 2.22 -4.60 21.30
N VAL A 379 2.09 -3.39 20.74
CA VAL A 379 2.77 -3.00 19.49
C VAL A 379 4.28 -3.09 19.64
N TYR A 380 4.87 -2.63 20.76
CA TYR A 380 6.30 -2.82 21.00
C TYR A 380 6.72 -4.28 21.14
N GLY A 381 5.83 -5.15 21.65
CA GLY A 381 6.08 -6.59 21.74
C GLY A 381 6.08 -7.26 20.37
N GLU A 382 5.17 -6.85 19.48
CA GLU A 382 5.08 -7.33 18.10
C GLU A 382 6.21 -6.79 17.22
N TYR A 383 6.59 -5.52 17.41
CA TYR A 383 7.62 -4.82 16.64
C TYR A 383 8.81 -4.41 17.55
N PRO A 384 9.65 -5.37 17.99
CA PRO A 384 10.71 -5.12 18.98
C PRO A 384 11.85 -4.24 18.46
N HIS A 385 11.94 -4.04 17.14
CA HIS A 385 12.97 -3.23 16.50
C HIS A 385 12.71 -1.72 16.60
N ILE A 386 11.51 -1.29 16.98
CA ILE A 386 11.18 0.13 17.16
C ILE A 386 12.13 0.73 18.20
N GLY A 387 12.67 1.92 17.94
CA GLY A 387 13.57 2.65 18.82
C GLY A 387 12.84 3.39 19.94
N PRO A 388 13.38 4.51 20.44
CA PRO A 388 12.74 5.35 21.47
C PRO A 388 11.71 6.31 20.85
N VAL A 389 10.82 5.78 20.01
CA VAL A 389 9.77 6.52 19.30
C VAL A 389 8.42 5.84 19.47
N LEU A 390 7.34 6.60 19.35
CA LEU A 390 5.97 6.11 19.45
C LEU A 390 5.37 5.96 18.05
N PRO A 391 5.06 4.74 17.56
CA PRO A 391 4.34 4.58 16.31
C PRO A 391 2.94 5.20 16.42
N ALA A 392 2.52 5.94 15.40
CA ALA A 392 1.18 6.49 15.31
C ALA A 392 0.16 5.37 15.00
N MET A 393 -0.42 4.81 16.05
CA MET A 393 -1.50 3.83 15.94
C MET A 393 -2.86 4.55 15.96
N GLY A 394 -3.82 4.12 15.13
CA GLY A 394 -5.10 4.83 15.04
C GLY A 394 -6.15 4.24 14.10
N TYR A 395 -6.20 2.92 13.97
CA TYR A 395 -7.22 2.20 13.20
C TYR A 395 -8.59 2.18 13.89
N SER A 396 -8.66 2.45 15.20
CA SER A 396 -9.90 2.46 15.97
C SER A 396 -9.97 3.63 16.98
N PRO A 397 -11.17 4.00 17.45
CA PRO A 397 -11.32 4.97 18.55
C PRO A 397 -10.57 4.58 19.82
N ALA A 398 -10.45 3.27 20.10
CA ALA A 398 -9.69 2.77 21.25
C ALA A 398 -8.19 3.04 21.08
N GLN A 399 -7.64 2.78 19.89
CA GLN A 399 -6.23 3.07 19.60
C GLN A 399 -5.90 4.55 19.67
N LEU A 400 -6.79 5.42 19.19
CA LEU A 400 -6.63 6.88 19.33
C LEU A 400 -6.59 7.31 20.80
N GLU A 401 -7.46 6.73 21.64
CA GLU A 401 -7.47 7.00 23.07
C GLU A 401 -6.21 6.45 23.77
N ALA A 402 -5.75 5.26 23.37
CA ALA A 402 -4.50 4.67 23.85
C ALA A 402 -3.28 5.54 23.51
N LEU A 403 -3.23 6.08 22.28
CA LEU A 403 -2.22 7.03 21.84
C LEU A 403 -2.28 8.31 22.69
N ARG A 404 -3.47 8.89 22.86
CA ARG A 404 -3.68 10.10 23.69
C ARG A 404 -3.20 9.93 25.12
N GLN A 405 -3.55 8.81 25.75
CA GLN A 405 -3.17 8.51 27.14
C GLN A 405 -1.65 8.37 27.27
N THR A 406 -1.01 7.65 26.34
CA THR A 406 0.45 7.48 26.32
C THR A 406 1.16 8.84 26.22
N LEU A 407 0.72 9.70 25.28
CA LEU A 407 1.27 11.05 25.10
C LEU A 407 1.08 11.94 26.33
N ASN A 408 -0.07 11.86 27.00
CA ASN A 408 -0.35 12.66 28.18
C ASN A 408 0.42 12.19 29.43
N ARG A 409 0.69 10.88 29.56
CA ARG A 409 1.48 10.30 30.66
C ARG A 409 2.97 10.60 30.57
N ALA A 410 3.49 10.77 29.36
CA ALA A 410 4.92 11.03 29.15
C ALA A 410 5.40 12.30 29.86
N GLU A 411 6.54 12.23 30.55
CA GLU A 411 7.17 13.36 31.24
C GLU A 411 8.15 14.10 30.31
N VAL A 412 7.57 14.84 29.36
CA VAL A 412 8.27 15.60 28.32
C VAL A 412 7.70 17.00 28.18
N ASP A 413 8.51 17.92 27.66
CA ASP A 413 8.13 19.32 27.46
C ASP A 413 7.34 19.51 26.16
N VAL A 414 7.69 18.76 25.11
CA VAL A 414 7.17 18.91 23.74
C VAL A 414 7.02 17.54 23.08
N ILE A 415 5.99 17.39 22.25
CA ILE A 415 5.83 16.23 21.36
C ILE A 415 6.29 16.64 19.96
N VAL A 416 7.20 15.87 19.37
CA VAL A 416 7.60 16.02 17.96
C VAL A 416 6.86 14.96 17.14
N SER A 417 6.01 15.38 16.22
CA SER A 417 5.23 14.49 15.35
C SER A 417 5.90 14.40 13.98
N GLY A 418 6.33 13.19 13.62
CA GLY A 418 6.86 12.77 12.32
C GLY A 418 5.78 12.28 11.35
N THR A 419 4.51 12.32 11.75
CA THR A 419 3.39 11.84 10.95
C THR A 419 3.00 12.86 9.87
N PRO A 420 2.53 12.43 8.69
CA PRO A 420 2.03 13.35 7.65
C PRO A 420 0.82 14.18 8.09
N ILE A 421 -0.06 13.61 8.92
CA ILE A 421 -1.28 14.27 9.43
C ILE A 421 -0.99 15.41 10.41
N ASP A 422 -2.03 16.20 10.66
CA ASP A 422 -2.07 17.05 11.84
C ASP A 422 -2.51 16.24 13.07
N LEU A 423 -1.54 15.59 13.74
CA LEU A 423 -1.82 14.80 14.94
C LEU A 423 -2.55 15.63 16.02
N GLY A 424 -2.24 16.92 16.14
CA GLY A 424 -2.87 17.82 17.12
C GLY A 424 -4.35 18.11 16.83
N ALA A 425 -4.78 17.96 15.57
CA ALA A 425 -6.19 18.07 15.21
C ALA A 425 -6.99 16.79 15.52
N LEU A 426 -6.32 15.62 15.55
CA LEU A 426 -6.97 14.34 15.83
C LEU A 426 -6.97 13.96 17.31
N VAL A 427 -5.92 14.34 18.04
CA VAL A 427 -5.73 13.90 19.42
C VAL A 427 -5.46 15.08 20.35
N ALA A 428 -6.39 15.33 21.27
CA ALA A 428 -6.25 16.37 22.28
C ALA A 428 -5.26 15.96 23.37
N VAL A 429 -4.06 16.55 23.34
CA VAL A 429 -2.99 16.31 24.31
C VAL A 429 -2.70 17.55 25.16
N ASN A 430 -2.16 17.34 26.37
CA ASN A 430 -1.83 18.40 27.33
C ASN A 430 -0.44 19.03 27.11
N LYS A 431 0.17 18.81 25.95
CA LYS A 431 1.53 19.25 25.60
C LYS A 431 1.54 19.89 24.21
N PRO A 432 2.46 20.84 23.94
CA PRO A 432 2.64 21.36 22.60
C PRO A 432 3.11 20.25 21.65
N ILE A 433 2.49 20.18 20.46
CA ILE A 433 2.94 19.34 19.35
C ILE A 433 3.69 20.22 18.33
N ARG A 434 4.82 19.74 17.84
CA ARG A 434 5.59 20.33 16.72
C ARG A 434 5.63 19.33 15.58
N ARG A 435 5.21 19.78 14.39
CA ARG A 435 5.09 18.91 13.22
C ARG A 435 6.39 18.94 12.43
N THR A 436 6.85 17.75 12.09
CA THR A 436 7.94 17.53 11.17
C THR A 436 7.36 17.41 9.77
N ARG A 437 7.99 18.06 8.80
CA ARG A 437 7.63 18.00 7.38
C ARG A 437 8.84 17.51 6.60
N TYR A 438 8.57 16.80 5.52
CA TYR A 438 9.59 16.28 4.61
C TYR A 438 9.06 16.37 3.18
N GLU A 439 9.90 16.91 2.31
CA GLU A 439 9.57 17.24 0.91
C GLU A 439 10.64 16.70 -0.03
N PHE A 440 10.28 16.27 -1.23
CA PHE A 440 11.25 15.71 -2.18
C PHE A 440 12.15 16.83 -2.71
N ALA A 441 13.44 16.55 -2.83
CA ALA A 441 14.39 17.42 -3.50
C ALA A 441 15.21 16.62 -4.52
N ASP A 442 15.32 17.15 -5.74
CA ASP A 442 16.28 16.65 -6.72
C ASP A 442 17.71 16.93 -6.23
N LEU A 443 18.59 15.94 -6.30
CA LEU A 443 20.02 16.08 -5.98
C LEU A 443 20.92 16.04 -7.23
N ASP A 444 20.33 15.81 -8.40
CA ASP A 444 21.00 15.70 -9.69
C ASP A 444 20.47 16.73 -10.69
N GLU A 445 21.31 17.11 -11.66
CA GLU A 445 20.94 17.91 -12.82
C GLU A 445 21.44 17.21 -14.10
N PRO A 446 20.54 16.70 -14.97
CA PRO A 446 19.08 16.69 -14.86
C PRO A 446 18.57 15.73 -13.76
N GLY A 447 17.61 16.21 -12.96
CA GLY A 447 16.90 15.42 -11.94
C GLY A 447 15.58 14.83 -12.44
N LEU A 448 14.77 14.29 -11.51
CA LEU A 448 13.47 13.69 -11.80
C LEU A 448 12.55 14.64 -12.56
N GLY A 449 12.56 15.92 -12.21
CA GLY A 449 11.71 16.92 -12.85
C GLY A 449 11.94 17.07 -14.35
N ALA A 450 13.19 16.97 -14.78
CA ALA A 450 13.54 17.03 -16.20
C ALA A 450 13.07 15.79 -16.96
N LEU A 451 13.12 14.60 -16.33
CA LEU A 451 12.65 13.35 -16.93
C LEU A 451 11.12 13.34 -17.08
N VAL A 452 10.41 13.85 -16.08
CA VAL A 452 8.95 14.02 -16.15
C VAL A 452 8.57 15.03 -17.22
N ASP A 453 9.29 16.14 -17.34
CA ASP A 453 9.05 17.11 -18.41
C ASP A 453 9.27 16.52 -19.80
N GLN A 454 10.32 15.70 -19.98
CA GLN A 454 10.55 14.97 -21.23
C GLN A 454 9.42 13.98 -21.55
N PHE A 455 8.88 13.31 -20.53
CA PHE A 455 7.71 12.46 -20.69
C PHE A 455 6.49 13.27 -21.16
N LEU A 456 6.17 14.39 -20.51
CA LEU A 456 5.04 15.24 -20.91
C LEU A 456 5.18 15.74 -22.34
N ASN A 457 6.37 16.22 -22.72
CA ASN A 457 6.61 16.71 -24.09
C ASN A 457 6.42 15.62 -25.17
N ARG A 458 6.54 14.33 -24.82
CA ARG A 458 6.25 13.21 -25.74
C ARG A 458 4.76 12.92 -25.86
N LEU A 459 3.95 13.28 -24.89
CA LEU A 459 2.49 13.07 -24.91
C LEU A 459 1.74 14.12 -25.75
N GLY A 460 2.36 15.29 -25.99
CA GLY A 460 1.74 16.44 -26.65
C GLY A 460 1.29 17.48 -25.64
#